data_AF-R4KDF8-F1
#
_entry.id   AF-R4KDF8-F1
#
_cell.length_a   1.000
_cell.length_b   1.000
_cell.length_c   1.000
_cell.angle_alpha   90.00
_cell.angle_beta   90.00
_cell.angle_gamma   90.00
#
_symmetry.space_group_name_H-M   'P 1'
#
loop_
_entity.id
_entity.type
_entity.pdbx_description
1 polymer ?
#
loop_
_entity_poly.entity_id
_entity_poly.type
_entity_poly.pdbx_seq_one_letter_code
_entity_poly.pdbx_strand_id
1 'polypeptide(L)'
;MAPSKLEAGSRLSINTVIRKLYYYNGERLIKEYPVAVGKPSTPTPPGNYKVKNKTVNPGGVLGTRWMGLTIPGGNYGIHGNNNPSSIGQAVSLGCIRMHNHHVEELFPQIPIGTPVHIYSRYQTDAVPAFKPATESNSAGGGNGKTYTVQPGDTLWKIAQSFNTTLETLIAINNITNPNRIAIGQIITIP
;
A
#
# COMPACT_ATOMS: atom_id res chain seq x y z
N MET A 1 -0.05 10.57 31.46
CA MET A 1 0.35 9.39 30.64
C MET A 1 1.23 9.92 29.52
N ALA A 2 2.46 9.42 29.38
CA ALA A 2 3.41 9.86 28.36
C ALA A 2 2.99 9.38 26.96
N PRO A 3 3.25 10.14 25.88
CA PRO A 3 2.92 9.72 24.53
C PRO A 3 3.69 8.44 24.16
N SER A 4 3.00 7.52 23.49
CA SER A 4 3.55 6.22 23.08
C SER A 4 4.77 6.42 22.19
N LYS A 5 5.86 5.76 22.58
CA LYS A 5 7.13 5.62 21.87
C LYS A 5 6.86 5.15 20.43
N LEU A 6 6.82 6.08 19.48
CA LEU A 6 7.01 5.75 18.08
C LEU A 6 8.44 5.23 17.94
N GLU A 7 8.56 3.91 18.04
CA GLU A 7 9.81 3.17 18.11
C GLU A 7 10.81 3.66 17.04
N ALA A 8 12.01 4.03 17.51
CA ALA A 8 13.15 4.28 16.65
C ALA A 8 13.36 3.09 15.69
N GLY A 9 13.29 3.31 14.39
CA GLY A 9 13.42 2.23 13.42
C GLY A 9 13.08 2.60 11.99
N SER A 10 13.59 1.79 11.05
CA SER A 10 13.31 1.92 9.63
C SER A 10 11.83 1.67 9.33
N ARG A 11 11.23 2.47 8.45
CA ARG A 11 9.87 2.28 7.92
C ARG A 11 9.79 2.67 6.45
N LEU A 12 8.99 1.93 5.68
CA LEU A 12 8.71 2.24 4.28
C LEU A 12 7.25 2.70 4.11
N SER A 13 7.07 3.68 3.24
CA SER A 13 5.74 4.09 2.77
C SER A 13 5.73 4.13 1.25
N ILE A 14 4.70 3.59 0.60
CA ILE A 14 4.61 3.49 -0.85
C ILE A 14 3.30 4.10 -1.30
N ASN A 15 3.39 5.13 -2.12
CA ASN A 15 2.23 5.72 -2.79
C ASN A 15 2.16 5.18 -4.22
N THR A 16 1.14 4.37 -4.51
CA THR A 16 0.98 3.74 -5.83
C THR A 16 0.45 4.69 -6.90
N VAL A 17 -0.16 5.81 -6.50
CA VAL A 17 -0.73 6.80 -7.42
C VAL A 17 0.37 7.64 -8.05
N ILE A 18 1.24 8.23 -7.22
CA ILE A 18 2.40 9.02 -7.67
C ILE A 18 3.65 8.17 -7.87
N ARG A 19 3.56 6.86 -7.61
CA ARG A 19 4.60 5.85 -7.90
C ARG A 19 5.92 6.16 -7.21
N LYS A 20 5.82 6.42 -5.91
CA LYS A 20 6.95 6.75 -5.03
C LYS A 20 7.03 5.79 -3.85
N LEU A 21 8.26 5.46 -3.47
CA LEU A 21 8.61 4.80 -2.22
C LEU A 21 9.41 5.77 -1.36
N TYR A 22 9.02 5.88 -0.09
CA TYR A 22 9.61 6.75 0.92
C TYR A 22 10.25 5.89 2.00
N TYR A 23 11.51 6.17 2.33
CA TYR A 23 12.23 5.54 3.42
C TYR A 23 12.36 6.51 4.59
N TYR A 24 11.89 6.09 5.76
CA TYR A 24 11.99 6.82 7.02
C TYR A 24 12.87 6.08 8.02
N ASN A 25 13.57 6.84 8.88
CA ASN A 25 14.16 6.34 10.11
C ASN A 25 13.58 7.14 11.27
N GLY A 26 12.76 6.49 12.10
CA GLY A 26 11.88 7.18 13.03
C GLY A 26 10.89 8.08 12.27
N GLU A 27 10.84 9.36 12.65
CA GLU A 27 9.97 10.36 12.00
C GLU A 27 10.63 11.06 10.80
N ARG A 28 11.95 10.89 10.62
CA ARG A 28 12.70 11.60 9.58
C ARG A 28 12.58 10.88 8.25
N LEU A 29 12.13 11.59 7.21
CA LEU A 29 12.27 11.15 5.83
C LEU A 29 13.75 11.16 5.45
N ILE A 30 14.27 10.01 5.05
CA ILE A 30 15.68 9.84 4.65
C ILE A 30 15.82 9.91 3.14
N LYS A 31 14.95 9.23 2.39
CA LYS A 31 15.04 9.16 0.92
C LYS A 31 13.70 8.89 0.25
N GLU A 32 13.59 9.36 -0.98
CA GLU A 32 12.48 9.09 -1.89
C GLU A 32 12.99 8.40 -3.15
N TYR A 33 12.22 7.44 -3.66
CA TYR A 33 12.58 6.69 -4.85
C TYR A 33 11.40 6.60 -5.82
N PRO A 34 11.63 6.82 -7.13
CA PRO A 34 10.64 6.45 -8.14
C PRO A 34 10.53 4.92 -8.21
N VAL A 35 9.31 4.42 -8.34
CA VAL A 35 9.03 2.98 -8.42
C VAL A 35 8.08 2.63 -9.56
N ALA A 36 8.12 1.39 -10.04
CA ALA A 36 7.02 0.82 -10.81
C ALA A 36 6.07 0.06 -9.88
N VAL A 37 4.78 0.08 -10.17
CA VAL A 37 3.74 -0.59 -9.38
C VAL A 37 2.88 -1.49 -10.25
N GLY A 38 1.97 -2.24 -9.62
CA GLY A 38 1.03 -3.11 -10.29
C GLY A 38 0.13 -2.36 -11.27
N LYS A 39 -0.10 -2.94 -12.45
CA LYS A 39 -1.10 -2.43 -13.41
C LYS A 39 -2.52 -2.58 -12.86
N PRO A 40 -3.52 -1.87 -13.40
CA PRO A 40 -4.90 -1.92 -12.88
C PRO A 40 -5.52 -3.32 -12.76
N SER A 41 -5.14 -4.26 -13.64
CA SER A 41 -5.64 -5.65 -13.59
C SER A 41 -4.91 -6.55 -12.58
N THR A 42 -3.75 -6.15 -12.09
CA THR A 42 -2.98 -6.85 -11.05
C THR A 42 -2.32 -5.80 -10.14
N PRO A 43 -3.13 -5.05 -9.36
CA PRO A 43 -2.66 -3.89 -8.63
C PRO A 43 -1.71 -4.29 -7.49
N THR A 44 -0.83 -3.37 -7.10
CA THR A 44 -0.08 -3.52 -5.84
C THR A 44 -1.07 -3.37 -4.68
N PRO A 45 -1.27 -4.40 -3.84
CA PRO A 45 -2.26 -4.33 -2.77
C PRO A 45 -1.84 -3.30 -1.70
N PRO A 46 -2.68 -2.31 -1.36
CA PRO A 46 -2.41 -1.44 -0.24
C PRO A 46 -2.73 -2.13 1.09
N GLY A 47 -2.12 -1.63 2.14
CA GLY A 47 -2.21 -2.20 3.48
C GLY A 47 -0.96 -1.95 4.30
N ASN A 48 -0.95 -2.54 5.49
CA ASN A 48 0.19 -2.53 6.40
C ASN A 48 0.84 -3.91 6.37
N TYR A 49 2.09 -3.96 5.93
CA TYR A 49 2.87 -5.17 5.79
C TYR A 49 4.23 -5.02 6.48
N LYS A 50 5.03 -6.07 6.42
CA LYS A 50 6.42 -6.07 6.87
C LYS A 50 7.32 -6.69 5.80
N VAL A 51 8.60 -6.35 5.85
CA VAL A 51 9.63 -7.10 5.11
C VAL A 51 9.75 -8.50 5.72
N LYS A 52 9.43 -9.52 4.94
CA LYS A 52 9.40 -10.93 5.34
C LYS A 52 10.75 -11.60 5.21
N ASN A 53 11.42 -11.42 4.08
CA ASN A 53 12.71 -12.02 3.76
C ASN A 53 13.49 -11.13 2.79
N LYS A 54 14.78 -11.43 2.64
CA LYS A 54 15.69 -10.64 1.80
C LYS A 54 16.63 -11.55 1.03
N THR A 55 16.87 -11.24 -0.24
CA THR A 55 17.80 -11.98 -1.10
C THR A 55 18.70 -11.00 -1.85
N VAL A 56 20.00 -11.29 -1.85
CA VAL A 56 21.01 -10.59 -2.64
C VAL A 56 21.18 -11.32 -3.97
N ASN A 57 21.25 -10.57 -5.07
CA ASN A 57 21.44 -11.04 -6.44
C ASN A 57 20.43 -12.14 -6.87
N PRO A 58 19.10 -11.92 -6.76
CA PRO A 58 18.10 -12.87 -7.24
C PRO A 58 18.12 -13.03 -8.77
N GLY A 59 18.64 -12.04 -9.52
CA GLY A 59 18.78 -12.09 -10.97
C GLY A 59 17.45 -11.94 -11.73
N GLY A 60 17.54 -12.07 -13.06
CA GLY A 60 16.39 -11.98 -13.96
C GLY A 60 15.57 -10.70 -13.78
N VAL A 61 14.24 -10.83 -13.81
CA VAL A 61 13.31 -9.70 -13.65
C VAL A 61 13.36 -9.05 -12.26
N LEU A 62 13.95 -9.72 -11.28
CA LEU A 62 14.06 -9.23 -9.91
C LEU A 62 15.30 -8.33 -9.71
N GLY A 63 16.25 -8.37 -10.65
CA GLY A 63 17.45 -7.54 -10.61
C GLY A 63 18.40 -7.94 -9.47
N THR A 64 18.94 -6.94 -8.78
CA THR A 64 20.07 -7.16 -7.86
C THR A 64 19.67 -7.37 -6.41
N ARG A 65 18.46 -7.00 -5.99
CA ARG A 65 17.97 -7.20 -4.62
C ARG A 65 16.49 -7.55 -4.62
N TRP A 66 16.08 -8.39 -3.67
CA TRP A 66 14.69 -8.74 -3.40
C TRP A 66 14.37 -8.58 -1.91
N MET A 67 13.26 -7.92 -1.60
CA MET A 67 12.68 -7.84 -0.27
C MET A 67 11.22 -8.32 -0.34
N GLY A 68 10.95 -9.55 0.12
CA GLY A 68 9.60 -10.10 0.13
C GLY A 68 8.73 -9.43 1.19
N LEU A 69 7.43 -9.32 0.94
CA LEU A 69 6.46 -8.68 1.84
C LEU A 69 5.49 -9.71 2.44
N THR A 70 4.93 -9.40 3.60
CA THR A 70 3.91 -10.23 4.27
C THR A 70 2.51 -10.09 3.67
N ILE A 71 2.40 -9.87 2.36
CA ILE A 71 1.11 -9.77 1.67
C ILE A 71 0.52 -11.19 1.55
N PRO A 72 -0.70 -11.46 2.04
CA PRO A 72 -1.33 -12.76 1.92
C PRO A 72 -1.58 -13.16 0.45
N GLY A 73 -1.50 -14.46 0.16
CA GLY A 73 -1.95 -15.00 -1.14
C GLY A 73 -1.03 -14.77 -2.34
N GLY A 74 0.23 -14.35 -2.16
CA GLY A 74 1.16 -14.28 -3.29
C GLY A 74 2.62 -13.92 -2.95
N ASN A 75 3.49 -14.02 -3.96
CA ASN A 75 4.89 -13.61 -3.92
C ASN A 75 5.01 -12.12 -4.27
N TYR A 76 4.71 -11.24 -3.31
CA TYR A 76 4.88 -9.79 -3.46
C TYR A 76 6.18 -9.33 -2.83
N GLY A 77 6.84 -8.36 -3.46
CA GLY A 77 8.10 -7.83 -2.98
C GLY A 77 8.43 -6.45 -3.53
N ILE A 78 9.42 -5.84 -2.89
CA ILE A 78 10.16 -4.69 -3.40
C ILE A 78 11.46 -5.25 -3.98
N HIS A 79 11.73 -4.97 -5.25
CA HIS A 79 12.90 -5.54 -5.92
C HIS A 79 13.52 -4.59 -6.94
N GLY A 80 14.70 -4.96 -7.43
CA GLY A 80 15.36 -4.28 -8.55
C GLY A 80 14.61 -4.48 -9.87
N ASN A 81 15.31 -4.43 -10.99
CA ASN A 81 14.67 -4.61 -12.28
C ASN A 81 15.70 -4.90 -13.38
N ASN A 82 15.29 -5.59 -14.44
CA ASN A 82 16.07 -5.73 -15.68
C ASN A 82 15.57 -4.82 -16.82
N ASN A 83 14.46 -4.09 -16.61
CA ASN A 83 13.94 -3.10 -17.55
C ASN A 83 13.79 -1.71 -16.89
N PRO A 84 14.88 -0.91 -16.81
CA PRO A 84 14.87 0.38 -16.13
C PRO A 84 13.79 1.36 -16.61
N SER A 85 13.37 1.29 -17.88
CA SER A 85 12.34 2.16 -18.45
C SER A 85 10.95 1.98 -17.82
N SER A 86 10.71 0.85 -17.14
CA SER A 86 9.44 0.57 -16.48
C SER A 86 9.22 1.36 -15.18
N ILE A 87 10.28 1.96 -14.63
CA ILE A 87 10.20 2.72 -13.37
C ILE A 87 9.37 3.99 -13.59
N GLY A 88 8.50 4.30 -12.63
CA GLY A 88 7.53 5.38 -12.77
C GLY A 88 6.27 4.98 -13.53
N GLN A 89 6.04 3.69 -13.83
CA GLN A 89 4.84 3.19 -14.53
C GLN A 89 4.03 2.17 -13.71
N ALA A 90 2.76 1.98 -14.06
CA ALA A 90 1.88 0.95 -13.50
C ALA A 90 1.81 -0.26 -14.44
N VAL A 91 2.80 -1.15 -14.35
CA VAL A 91 3.05 -2.22 -15.34
C VAL A 91 3.39 -3.58 -14.73
N SER A 92 3.63 -3.66 -13.42
CA SER A 92 4.01 -4.92 -12.78
C SER A 92 2.79 -5.81 -12.52
N LEU A 93 3.04 -7.04 -12.08
CA LEU A 93 2.00 -7.97 -11.59
C LEU A 93 1.69 -7.77 -10.10
N GLY A 94 1.97 -6.59 -9.56
CA GLY A 94 1.70 -6.21 -8.17
C GLY A 94 2.96 -5.96 -7.33
N CYS A 95 4.14 -6.41 -7.76
CA CYS A 95 5.40 -6.09 -7.10
C CYS A 95 5.81 -4.61 -7.28
N ILE A 96 6.61 -4.10 -6.35
CA ILE A 96 7.20 -2.77 -6.42
C ILE A 96 8.59 -2.90 -7.05
N ARG A 97 8.79 -2.32 -8.22
CA ARG A 97 10.09 -2.34 -8.91
C ARG A 97 10.85 -1.05 -8.66
N MET A 98 12.15 -1.17 -8.43
CA MET A 98 13.09 -0.06 -8.25
C MET A 98 14.19 -0.16 -9.31
N HIS A 99 14.90 0.94 -9.55
CA HIS A 99 16.21 0.85 -10.21
C HIS A 99 17.17 0.03 -9.34
N ASN A 100 18.08 -0.73 -9.97
CA ASN A 100 19.04 -1.57 -9.24
C ASN A 100 19.89 -0.76 -8.25
N HIS A 101 20.42 0.40 -8.67
CA HIS A 101 21.20 1.27 -7.77
C HIS A 101 20.39 1.78 -6.57
N HIS A 102 19.09 2.10 -6.76
CA HIS A 102 18.22 2.54 -5.65
C HIS A 102 17.91 1.40 -4.68
N VAL A 103 17.63 0.19 -5.16
CA VAL A 103 17.37 -0.93 -4.26
C VAL A 103 18.65 -1.39 -3.56
N GLU A 104 19.82 -1.27 -4.19
CA GLU A 104 21.12 -1.53 -3.56
C GLU A 104 21.43 -0.54 -2.43
N GLU A 105 21.11 0.74 -2.62
CA GLU A 105 21.18 1.78 -1.58
C GLU A 105 20.21 1.48 -0.42
N LEU A 106 18.96 1.16 -0.75
CA LEU A 106 17.91 0.95 0.25
C LEU A 106 18.10 -0.35 1.05
N PHE A 107 18.44 -1.45 0.37
CA PHE A 107 18.46 -2.79 0.95
C PHE A 107 19.23 -2.92 2.29
N PRO A 108 20.47 -2.43 2.46
CA PRO A 108 21.18 -2.57 3.73
C PRO A 108 20.49 -1.84 4.90
N GLN A 109 19.71 -0.80 4.62
CA GLN A 109 19.04 0.04 5.63
C GLN A 109 17.72 -0.54 6.16
N ILE A 110 17.23 -1.62 5.55
CA ILE A 110 15.91 -2.19 5.82
C ILE A 110 16.05 -3.57 6.46
N PRO A 111 15.99 -3.68 7.80
CA PRO A 111 15.93 -4.98 8.49
C PRO A 111 14.68 -5.79 8.12
N ILE A 112 14.77 -7.12 8.25
CA ILE A 112 13.57 -7.98 8.26
C ILE A 112 12.64 -7.51 9.40
N GLY A 113 11.34 -7.50 9.15
CA GLY A 113 10.33 -6.97 10.07
C GLY A 113 10.03 -5.48 9.89
N THR A 114 10.81 -4.75 9.09
CA THR A 114 10.57 -3.33 8.79
C THR A 114 9.12 -3.12 8.32
N PRO A 115 8.35 -2.23 8.97
CA PRO A 115 7.00 -1.90 8.54
C PRO A 115 6.96 -1.28 7.14
N VAL A 116 6.00 -1.71 6.33
CA VAL A 116 5.76 -1.23 4.98
C VAL A 116 4.29 -0.84 4.86
N HIS A 117 4.02 0.45 4.70
CA HIS A 117 2.67 0.98 4.45
C HIS A 117 2.49 1.27 2.97
N ILE A 118 1.57 0.56 2.31
CA ILE A 118 1.23 0.78 0.90
C ILE A 118 -0.13 1.45 0.87
N TYR A 119 -0.25 2.56 0.15
CA TYR A 119 -1.48 3.32 0.03
C TYR A 119 -1.66 3.89 -1.38
N SER A 120 -2.90 4.19 -1.72
CA SER A 120 -3.29 4.60 -3.05
C SER A 120 -4.27 5.77 -2.97
N ARG A 121 -3.73 6.97 -2.69
CA ARG A 121 -4.44 8.25 -2.69
C ARG A 121 -3.52 9.37 -3.20
N TYR A 122 -4.07 10.29 -3.99
CA TYR A 122 -3.43 11.59 -4.20
C TYR A 122 -3.53 12.35 -2.87
N GLN A 123 -2.39 12.60 -2.24
CA GLN A 123 -2.30 13.49 -1.10
C GLN A 123 -1.72 14.79 -1.67
N THR A 124 -2.59 15.76 -1.97
CA THR A 124 -2.23 17.02 -2.65
C THR A 124 -1.54 18.03 -1.75
N ASP A 125 -1.46 17.74 -0.45
CA ASP A 125 -0.81 18.61 0.51
C ASP A 125 0.38 17.87 1.13
N ALA A 126 1.52 18.54 1.11
CA ALA A 126 2.84 18.20 1.66
C ALA A 126 2.91 16.97 2.60
N VAL A 127 3.95 16.15 2.39
CA VAL A 127 4.42 15.05 3.25
C VAL A 127 3.82 15.11 4.66
N PRO A 128 2.85 14.24 5.01
CA PRO A 128 2.35 14.21 6.36
C PRO A 128 3.47 13.67 7.25
N ALA A 129 3.99 14.54 8.12
CA ALA A 129 4.53 14.09 9.39
C ALA A 129 3.52 13.09 9.96
N PHE A 130 4.03 11.95 10.44
CA PHE A 130 3.23 10.99 11.18
C PHE A 130 2.53 11.74 12.32
N LYS A 131 1.21 11.96 12.21
CA LYS A 131 0.40 12.42 13.35
C LYS A 131 -0.05 11.15 14.10
N PRO A 132 0.31 10.99 15.38
CA PRO A 132 -0.17 9.88 16.19
C PRO A 132 -1.70 9.90 16.26
N ALA A 133 -2.30 8.71 16.23
CA ALA A 133 -3.73 8.52 16.38
C ALA A 133 -4.19 8.91 17.79
N THR A 134 -4.56 10.17 17.96
CA THR A 134 -5.46 10.63 19.02
C THR A 134 -6.21 11.83 18.50
N GLU A 135 -7.41 11.59 17.97
CA GLU A 135 -8.62 12.34 18.32
C GLU A 135 -9.81 11.70 17.60
N SER A 136 -10.65 11.05 18.39
CA SER A 136 -11.91 10.44 18.04
C SER A 136 -13.05 11.45 18.09
N ASN A 137 -14.01 11.26 17.17
CA ASN A 137 -15.40 11.70 17.16
C ASN A 137 -15.74 13.16 16.80
N SER A 138 -16.54 13.29 15.73
CA SER A 138 -17.87 13.88 15.88
C SER A 138 -18.86 13.21 14.93
N ALA A 139 -19.93 12.70 15.53
CA ALA A 139 -21.13 12.22 14.89
C ALA A 139 -21.86 13.39 14.21
N GLY A 140 -22.30 13.17 12.97
CA GLY A 140 -23.29 13.99 12.28
C GLY A 140 -24.21 13.07 11.51
N GLY A 141 -25.42 12.85 12.03
CA GLY A 141 -26.43 12.00 11.40
C GLY A 141 -26.89 12.53 10.04
N GLY A 142 -27.19 11.62 9.14
CA GLY A 142 -27.87 11.92 7.87
C GLY A 142 -27.66 10.81 6.83
N ASN A 143 -28.62 9.89 6.74
CA ASN A 143 -28.84 8.89 5.69
C ASN A 143 -27.61 8.13 5.19
N GLY A 144 -27.50 6.85 5.56
CA GLY A 144 -26.47 5.94 5.06
C GLY A 144 -26.33 6.09 3.54
N LYS A 145 -25.20 6.63 3.09
CA LYS A 145 -24.95 6.84 1.67
C LYS A 145 -24.89 5.46 1.02
N THR A 146 -25.72 5.25 0.02
CA THR A 146 -25.72 3.99 -0.72
C THR A 146 -24.92 4.13 -2.01
N TYR A 147 -24.30 3.04 -2.43
CA TYR A 147 -23.58 2.93 -3.68
C TYR A 147 -24.08 1.71 -4.47
N THR A 148 -24.39 1.92 -5.74
CA THR A 148 -24.77 0.86 -6.67
C THR A 148 -23.52 0.31 -7.35
N VAL A 149 -23.22 -0.96 -7.12
CA VAL A 149 -22.07 -1.67 -7.71
C VAL A 149 -22.11 -1.60 -9.23
N GLN A 150 -21.02 -1.12 -9.83
CA GLN A 150 -20.84 -0.96 -11.27
C GLN A 150 -20.03 -2.11 -11.88
N PRO A 151 -20.10 -2.32 -13.21
CA PRO A 151 -19.23 -3.28 -13.89
C PRO A 151 -17.74 -3.01 -13.61
N GLY A 152 -17.04 -4.03 -13.09
CA GLY A 152 -15.60 -3.94 -12.77
C GLY A 152 -15.26 -3.52 -11.35
N ASP A 153 -16.27 -3.26 -10.52
CA ASP A 153 -16.11 -3.02 -9.10
C ASP A 153 -15.70 -4.28 -8.33
N THR A 154 -14.96 -4.05 -7.26
CA THR A 154 -14.77 -4.99 -6.17
C THR A 154 -15.07 -4.25 -4.87
N LEU A 155 -15.49 -4.93 -3.81
CA LEU A 155 -15.67 -4.27 -2.50
C LEU A 155 -14.41 -3.55 -2.06
N TRP A 156 -13.25 -4.08 -2.43
CA TRP A 156 -11.97 -3.47 -2.17
C TRP A 156 -11.80 -2.11 -2.87
N LYS A 157 -12.13 -2.00 -4.17
CA LYS A 157 -12.12 -0.73 -4.91
C LYS A 157 -13.17 0.25 -4.39
N ILE A 158 -14.36 -0.25 -4.03
CA ILE A 158 -15.44 0.59 -3.50
C ILE A 158 -15.04 1.16 -2.14
N ALA A 159 -14.57 0.31 -1.23
CA ALA A 159 -14.09 0.74 0.09
C ALA A 159 -13.01 1.84 -0.06
N GLN A 160 -12.09 1.65 -1.01
CA GLN A 160 -11.09 2.64 -1.35
C GLN A 160 -11.68 3.96 -1.86
N SER A 161 -12.64 3.93 -2.80
CA SER A 161 -13.28 5.13 -3.35
C SER A 161 -14.00 5.97 -2.30
N PHE A 162 -14.47 5.33 -1.23
CA PHE A 162 -15.18 5.98 -0.13
C PHE A 162 -14.35 6.14 1.15
N ASN A 163 -13.02 5.95 1.06
CA ASN A 163 -12.10 6.11 2.18
C ASN A 163 -12.50 5.29 3.43
N THR A 164 -12.98 4.07 3.21
CA THR A 164 -13.30 3.08 4.25
C THR A 164 -12.49 1.80 4.06
N THR A 165 -12.65 0.83 4.96
CA THR A 165 -11.98 -0.47 4.89
C THR A 165 -12.89 -1.53 4.30
N LEU A 166 -12.30 -2.60 3.75
CA LEU A 166 -13.04 -3.75 3.27
C LEU A 166 -13.82 -4.41 4.42
N GLU A 167 -13.22 -4.48 5.61
CA GLU A 167 -13.82 -5.03 6.83
C GLU A 167 -15.04 -4.24 7.26
N THR A 168 -14.94 -2.90 7.32
CA THR A 168 -16.07 -2.01 7.64
C THR A 168 -17.19 -2.16 6.62
N LEU A 169 -16.85 -2.20 5.32
CA LEU A 169 -17.82 -2.33 4.24
C LEU A 169 -18.53 -3.69 4.26
N ILE A 170 -17.81 -4.77 4.57
CA ILE A 170 -18.37 -6.11 4.79
C ILE A 170 -19.32 -6.11 5.99
N ALA A 171 -18.88 -5.56 7.12
CA ALA A 171 -19.62 -5.61 8.38
C ALA A 171 -20.96 -4.87 8.29
N ILE A 172 -20.99 -3.69 7.67
CA ILE A 172 -22.22 -2.89 7.56
C ILE A 172 -23.22 -3.50 6.57
N ASN A 173 -22.73 -4.22 5.56
CA ASN A 173 -23.56 -4.82 4.51
C ASN A 173 -23.86 -6.31 4.73
N ASN A 174 -23.40 -6.90 5.84
CA ASN A 174 -23.54 -8.33 6.15
C ASN A 174 -23.05 -9.25 5.01
N ILE A 175 -21.97 -8.88 4.31
CA ILE A 175 -21.48 -9.62 3.15
C ILE A 175 -20.62 -10.81 3.60
N THR A 176 -21.11 -12.03 3.38
CA THR A 176 -20.40 -13.25 3.79
C THR A 176 -19.24 -13.63 2.87
N ASN A 177 -19.33 -13.26 1.58
CA ASN A 177 -18.28 -13.51 0.60
C ASN A 177 -17.94 -12.21 -0.16
N PRO A 178 -16.81 -11.54 0.17
CA PRO A 178 -16.46 -10.26 -0.42
C PRO A 178 -16.07 -10.31 -1.91
N ASN A 179 -15.85 -11.52 -2.45
CA ASN A 179 -15.59 -11.74 -3.88
C ASN A 179 -16.88 -11.95 -4.69
N ARG A 180 -18.06 -11.94 -4.06
CA ARG A 180 -19.36 -12.14 -4.71
C ARG A 180 -20.26 -10.93 -4.51
N ILE A 181 -19.90 -9.81 -5.14
CA ILE A 181 -20.83 -8.69 -5.32
C ILE A 181 -21.39 -8.70 -6.74
N ALA A 182 -22.67 -8.38 -6.89
CA ALA A 182 -23.34 -8.34 -8.18
C ALA A 182 -23.42 -6.91 -8.72
N ILE A 183 -23.28 -6.74 -10.03
CA ILE A 183 -23.54 -5.46 -10.70
C ILE A 183 -25.01 -5.06 -10.42
N GLY A 184 -25.23 -3.80 -10.06
CA GLY A 184 -26.54 -3.30 -9.64
C GLY A 184 -26.88 -3.54 -8.16
N GLN A 185 -26.05 -4.28 -7.42
CA GLN A 185 -26.21 -4.44 -5.98
C GLN A 185 -26.02 -3.09 -5.27
N ILE A 186 -26.94 -2.73 -4.38
CA ILE A 186 -26.82 -1.53 -3.55
C ILE A 186 -26.14 -1.92 -2.24
N ILE A 187 -25.09 -1.19 -1.87
CA ILE A 187 -24.39 -1.35 -0.60
C ILE A 187 -24.34 -0.02 0.16
N THR A 188 -24.37 -0.10 1.48
CA THR A 188 -24.21 1.02 2.40
C THR A 188 -22.74 1.37 2.57
N ILE A 189 -22.43 2.65 2.49
CA ILE A 189 -21.12 3.26 2.74
C ILE A 189 -21.18 3.98 4.10
N PRO A 190 -20.13 3.89 4.96
CA PRO A 190 -20.06 4.60 6.24
C PRO A 190 -20.12 6.13 6.13
#